data_AF-A0A6A7S0X2-F1
#
_entry.id   AF-A0A6A7S0X2-F1
#
_cell.length_a   1.000
_cell.length_b   1.000
_cell.length_c   1.000
_cell.angle_alpha   90.00
_cell.angle_beta   90.00
_cell.angle_gamma   90.00
#
_symmetry.space_group_name_H-M   'P 1'
#
loop_
_entity.id
_entity.type
_entity.pdbx_description
1 polymer ?
#
loop_
_entity_poly.entity_id
_entity_poly.type
_entity_poly.pdbx_seq_one_letter_code
_entity_poly.pdbx_strand_id
1 'polypeptide(L)' 'AKSTRSEAMSKALGRAGFKFVGATICYAFMQSAGMVNDHLTTCPRHGEVQASFRK' A
#
# COMPACT_ATOMS: atom_id res chain seq x y z
N ALA A 1 2.68 7.66 -6.69
CA ALA A 1 2.81 6.32 -7.30
C ALA A 1 1.46 5.62 -7.27
N LYS A 2 1.20 4.68 -8.19
CA LYS A 2 0.00 3.82 -8.22
C LYS A 2 0.38 2.44 -8.75
N SER A 3 -0.38 1.41 -8.40
CA SER A 3 -0.17 0.04 -8.85
C SER A 3 -1.49 -0.58 -9.32
N THR A 4 -1.43 -1.69 -10.05
CA THR A 4 -2.63 -2.45 -10.45
C THR A 4 -3.49 -2.84 -9.24
N ARG A 5 -2.84 -3.19 -8.12
CA ARG A 5 -3.50 -3.49 -6.85
C ARG A 5 -4.18 -2.25 -6.24
N SER A 6 -3.54 -1.09 -6.26
CA SER A 6 -4.14 0.13 -5.70
C SER A 6 -5.28 0.69 -6.57
N GLU A 7 -5.22 0.49 -7.89
CA GLU A 7 -6.33 0.79 -8.80
C GLU A 7 -7.54 -0.13 -8.56
N ALA A 8 -7.30 -1.43 -8.34
CA ALA A 8 -8.36 -2.37 -7.98
C ALA A 8 -9.01 -2.00 -6.63
N MET A 9 -8.19 -1.67 -5.61
CA MET A 9 -8.67 -1.22 -4.31
C MET A 9 -9.50 0.07 -4.42
N SER A 10 -9.02 1.06 -5.17
CA SER A 10 -9.73 2.32 -5.43
C SER A 10 -11.13 2.08 -6.01
N LYS A 11 -11.25 1.20 -7.01
CA LYS A 11 -12.54 0.81 -7.60
C LYS A 11 -13.44 0.09 -6.60
N ALA A 12 -12.90 -0.85 -5.82
CA ALA A 12 -13.67 -1.61 -4.84
C ALA A 12 -14.22 -0.70 -3.73
N LEU A 13 -13.38 0.18 -3.17
CA LEU A 13 -13.77 1.13 -2.13
C LEU A 13 -14.79 2.16 -2.66
N GLY A 14 -14.61 2.64 -3.90
CA GLY A 14 -15.59 3.52 -4.54
C GLY A 14 -16.97 2.85 -4.70
N ARG A 15 -17.01 1.56 -5.07
CA ARG A 15 -18.25 0.77 -5.14
C ARG A 15 -18.89 0.55 -3.77
N ALA A 16 -18.07 0.42 -2.72
CA ALA A 16 -18.54 0.32 -1.34
C ALA A 16 -18.99 1.67 -0.73
N GLY A 17 -18.95 2.77 -1.50
CA GLY A 17 -19.46 4.08 -1.09
C GLY A 17 -18.43 5.01 -0.46
N PHE A 18 -17.18 4.58 -0.29
CA PHE A 18 -16.11 5.42 0.24
C PHE A 18 -15.80 6.58 -0.72
N LYS A 19 -15.43 7.73 -0.15
CA LYS A 19 -15.04 8.94 -0.89
C LYS A 19 -13.56 9.22 -0.67
N PHE A 20 -12.95 9.93 -1.62
CA PHE A 20 -11.53 10.28 -1.57
C PHE A 20 -10.59 9.06 -1.56
N VAL A 21 -10.95 8.02 -2.30
CA VAL A 21 -10.23 6.74 -2.39
C VAL A 21 -9.57 6.54 -3.75
N GLY A 22 -8.92 7.58 -4.28
CA GLY A 22 -8.19 7.48 -5.56
C GLY A 22 -7.00 6.52 -5.49
N ALA A 23 -6.55 5.97 -6.62
CA ALA A 23 -5.49 4.95 -6.67
C ALA A 23 -4.17 5.35 -6.01
N THR A 24 -3.81 6.64 -6.02
CA THR A 24 -2.64 7.18 -5.31
C THR A 24 -2.84 7.15 -3.79
N ILE A 25 -4.03 7.50 -3.32
CA ILE A 25 -4.39 7.46 -1.88
C ILE A 25 -4.40 6.01 -1.40
N CYS A 26 -5.01 5.11 -2.18
CA CYS A 26 -4.97 3.67 -1.89
C CYS A 26 -3.54 3.13 -1.85
N TYR A 27 -2.64 3.58 -2.75
CA TYR A 27 -1.25 3.15 -2.72
C TYR A 27 -0.53 3.65 -1.46
N ALA A 28 -0.71 4.92 -1.10
CA ALA A 28 -0.15 5.47 0.14
C ALA A 28 -0.68 4.75 1.39
N PHE A 29 -1.98 4.41 1.40
CA PHE A 29 -2.58 3.59 2.44
C PHE A 29 -1.96 2.18 2.50
N MET A 30 -1.74 1.54 1.35
CA MET A 30 -1.08 0.23 1.29
C MET A 30 0.34 0.29 1.88
N GLN A 31 1.07 1.39 1.66
CA GLN A 31 2.40 1.60 2.25
C GLN A 31 2.31 1.75 3.78
N SER A 32 1.38 2.58 4.29
CA SER A 32 1.26 2.82 5.73
C SER A 32 0.66 1.65 6.51
N ALA A 33 -0.25 0.89 5.90
CA ALA A 33 -0.88 -0.28 6.50
C ALA A 33 -0.01 -1.54 6.43
N GLY A 34 1.20 -1.46 5.86
CA GLY A 34 2.10 -2.61 5.73
C GLY A 34 1.65 -3.65 4.70
N MET A 35 0.85 -3.25 3.70
CA MET A 35 0.49 -4.13 2.59
C MET A 35 1.58 -4.19 1.51
N VAL A 36 2.48 -3.21 1.51
CA VAL A 36 3.70 -3.18 0.69
C VAL A 36 4.88 -2.69 1.54
N ASN A 37 6.08 -3.19 1.25
CA ASN A 37 7.32 -2.73 1.89
C ASN A 37 8.11 -1.85 0.91
N ASP A 38 7.81 -0.57 0.89
CA ASP A 38 8.50 0.43 0.05
C ASP A 38 9.55 1.23 0.83
N HIS A 39 10.00 0.74 2.00
CA HIS A 39 11.16 1.33 2.65
C HIS A 39 12.37 1.27 1.72
N LEU A 40 13.14 2.36 1.66
CA LEU A 40 14.44 2.37 0.99
C LEU A 40 15.30 1.22 1.52
N THR A 41 16.09 0.58 0.65
CA THR A 41 16.96 -0.53 1.05
C THR A 41 18.02 -0.13 2.09
N THR A 42 18.37 1.16 2.13
CA THR A 42 19.24 1.77 3.13
C THR A 42 18.54 2.14 4.44
N CYS A 43 17.22 2.01 4.52
CA CYS A 43 16.46 2.26 5.74
C CYS A 43 16.78 1.16 6.78
N PRO A 44 17.11 1.51 8.04
CA PRO A 44 17.42 0.52 9.06
C PRO A 44 16.25 -0.44 9.36
N ARG A 45 15.02 -0.04 9.03
CA ARG A 45 13.81 -0.86 9.19
C ARG A 45 13.53 -1.78 8.00
N HIS A 46 14.17 -1.58 6.84
CA HIS A 46 13.84 -2.33 5.62
C HIS A 46 13.97 -3.84 5.82
N GLY A 47 15.07 -4.31 6.42
CA GLY A 47 15.28 -5.74 6.68
C GLY A 47 14.28 -6.34 7.66
N GLU A 48 13.97 -5.63 8.74
CA GLU A 48 13.01 -6.10 9.76
C GLU A 48 11.59 -6.18 9.22
N VAL A 49 11.14 -5.15 8.50
CA VAL A 49 9.84 -5.13 7.83
C VAL A 49 9.80 -6.24 6.77
N GLN A 50 10.85 -6.39 5.96
CA GLN A 50 10.91 -7.42 4.93
C GLN A 50 10.83 -8.84 5.48
N ALA A 51 11.43 -9.10 6.64
CA ALA A 51 11.34 -10.40 7.33
C ALA A 51 9.90 -10.70 7.81
N SER A 52 9.15 -9.67 8.20
CA SER A 52 7.76 -9.81 8.66
C SER A 52 6.77 -10.20 7.55
N PHE A 53 7.08 -9.90 6.28
CA PHE A 53 6.26 -10.25 5.11
C PHE A 53 6.44 -11.70 4.62
N ARG A 54 7.47 -12.40 5.10
CA ARG A 54 7.82 -13.77 4.67
C ARG A 54 7.27 -14.85 5.61
N LYS A 55 6.56 -14.45 6.66
CA LYS A 55 5.77 -15.33 7.52
C LYS A 55 4.39 -15.52 6.92
#